data_AF-A0A356Z6R4-F1
#
_entry.id   AF-A0A356Z6R4-F1
#
_cell.length_a   1.000
_cell.length_b   1.000
_cell.length_c   1.000
_cell.angle_alpha   90.00
_cell.angle_beta   90.00
_cell.angle_gamma   90.00
#
_symmetry.space_group_name_H-M   'P 1'
#
loop_
_entity.id
_entity.type
_entity.pdbx_description
1 polymer ?
#
loop_
_entity_poly.entity_id
_entity_poly.type
_entity_poly.pdbx_seq_one_letter_code
_entity_poly.pdbx_strand_id
1 'polypeptide(L)' 'MEYRIEHDTMGEVRVPKEHFWGAQTQRSLENFMIGEETMPRGVIRAFAYL' A
#
# COMPACT_ATOMS: atom_id res chain seq x y z
N MET A 1 16.03 6.00 -5.72
CA MET A 1 14.67 5.44 -5.87
C MET A 1 13.83 6.43 -6.64
N GLU A 2 13.15 5.96 -7.67
CA GLU A 2 12.23 6.78 -8.45
C GLU A 2 10.82 6.64 -7.88
N TYR A 3 10.06 7.73 -7.84
CA TYR A 3 8.72 7.74 -7.26
C TYR A 3 7.70 8.19 -8.30
N ARG A 4 6.47 7.69 -8.17
CA ARG A 4 5.29 8.31 -8.78
C ARG A 4 4.50 9.05 -7.70
N ILE A 5 3.77 10.07 -8.09
CA ILE A 5 2.84 10.76 -7.21
C ILE A 5 1.47 10.12 -7.41
N GLU A 6 0.90 9.58 -6.34
CA GLU A 6 -0.49 9.12 -6.29
C GLU A 6 -1.32 10.13 -5.50
N HIS A 7 -2.62 10.20 -5.79
CA HIS A 7 -3.55 11.11 -5.13
C HIS A 7 -4.76 10.35 -4.56
N ASP A 8 -5.14 10.68 -3.34
CA ASP A 8 -6.41 10.29 -2.72
C ASP A 8 -7.10 11.52 -2.10
N THR A 9 -8.25 11.35 -1.47
CA THR A 9 -9.01 12.44 -0.85
C THR A 9 -8.27 13.16 0.27
N MET A 10 -7.17 12.60 0.78
CA MET A 10 -6.31 13.20 1.80
C MET A 10 -5.12 13.98 1.19
N GLY A 11 -4.98 13.98 -0.14
CA GLY A 11 -3.95 14.70 -0.88
C GLY A 11 -3.00 13.78 -1.64
N GLU A 12 -1.82 14.30 -1.97
CA GLU A 12 -0.78 13.57 -2.70
C GLU A 12 0.07 12.70 -1.76
N VAL A 13 0.64 11.62 -2.30
CA VAL A 13 1.61 10.76 -1.63
C VAL A 13 2.62 10.18 -2.62
N ARG A 14 3.87 10.02 -2.19
CA ARG A 14 4.96 9.48 -3.00
C ARG A 14 4.98 7.96 -2.90
N VAL A 15 4.80 7.26 -4.01
CA VAL A 15 4.84 5.79 -4.05
C VAL A 15 6.04 5.32 -4.90
N PRO A 16 6.90 4.41 -4.41
CA PRO A 16 8.05 3.93 -5.18
C PRO A 16 7.60 3.26 -6.49
N LYS A 17 8.23 3.60 -7.62
CA LYS A 17 7.78 3.18 -8.97
C LYS A 17 7.82 1.66 -9.18
N GLU A 18 8.63 0.94 -8.42
CA GLU A 18 8.77 -0.52 -8.49
C GLU A 18 7.58 -1.29 -7.88
N HIS A 19 6.69 -0.61 -7.15
CA HIS A 19 5.53 -1.22 -6.51
C HIS A 19 4.22 -0.88 -7.23
N PHE A 20 3.29 -1.84 -7.26
CA PHE A 20 2.01 -1.71 -7.96
C PHE A 20 0.86 -1.09 -7.13
N TRP A 21 1.05 -0.83 -5.83
CA TRP A 21 -0.03 -0.34 -4.96
C TRP A 21 -0.32 1.17 -5.09
N GLY A 22 -1.43 1.67 -4.56
CA GLY A 22 -1.84 3.07 -4.73
C GLY A 22 -1.58 3.97 -3.50
N ALA A 23 -2.18 5.16 -3.52
CA ALA A 23 -2.07 6.16 -2.45
C ALA A 23 -2.48 5.61 -1.07
N GLN A 24 -3.65 4.97 -0.98
CA GLN A 24 -4.18 4.49 0.31
C GLN A 24 -3.30 3.40 0.93
N THR A 25 -2.76 2.48 0.12
CA THR A 25 -1.83 1.46 0.61
C THR A 25 -0.54 2.10 1.11
N GLN A 26 0.00 3.10 0.41
CA GLN A 26 1.18 3.83 0.86
C GLN A 26 0.93 4.54 2.19
N ARG A 27 -0.21 5.23 2.35
CA ARG A 27 -0.58 5.86 3.63
C ARG A 27 -0.76 4.84 4.75
N SER A 28 -1.37 3.69 4.45
CA SER A 28 -1.51 2.62 5.43
C SER A 28 -0.14 2.10 5.89
N LEU A 29 0.81 1.93 4.97
CA LEU A 29 2.19 1.53 5.29
C LEU A 29 2.88 2.55 6.21
N GLU A 30 2.69 3.86 5.96
CA GLU A 30 3.28 4.94 6.76
C GLU A 30 2.61 5.11 8.14
N ASN A 31 1.30 4.91 8.22
CA ASN A 31 0.51 5.14 9.44
C ASN A 31 0.55 3.96 10.43
N PHE A 32 0.74 2.73 9.94
CA PHE A 32 0.64 1.50 10.74
C PHE A 32 1.97 0.74 10.77
N MET A 33 3.06 1.41 11.15
CA MET A 33 4.37 0.79 11.40
C MET A 33 4.40 0.10 12.77
N ILE A 34 3.62 -0.98 12.92
CA ILE A 34 3.41 -1.69 14.19
C ILE A 34 3.61 -3.19 13.96
N GLY A 35 4.49 -3.80 14.74
CA GLY A 35 4.79 -5.23 14.64
C GLY A 35 5.57 -5.61 13.38
N GLU A 36 5.73 -6.91 13.16
CA GLU A 36 6.37 -7.47 11.96
C GLU A 36 5.42 -8.40 11.19
N GLU A 37 4.24 -8.65 11.75
CA GLU A 37 3.20 -9.47 11.17
C GLU A 37 2.62 -8.81 9.91
N THR A 38 2.44 -9.61 8.87
CA THR A 38 1.84 -9.17 7.60
C THR A 38 0.52 -9.90 7.35
N MET A 39 -0.29 -9.38 6.42
CA MET A 39 -1.55 -10.03 6.05
C MET A 39 -1.30 -11.48 5.62
N PRO A 40 -2.02 -12.46 6.22
CA PRO A 40 -1.84 -13.86 5.86
C PRO A 40 -2.08 -14.07 4.35
N ARG A 41 -1.22 -14.86 3.70
CA ARG A 41 -1.35 -15.16 2.26
C ARG A 41 -2.72 -15.73 1.88
N GLY A 42 -3.38 -16.44 2.79
CA GLY A 42 -4.75 -16.94 2.59
C GLY A 42 -5.77 -15.81 2.38
N VAL A 43 -5.67 -14.74 3.16
CA VAL A 43 -6.55 -13.56 3.04
C VAL A 43 -6.30 -12.84 1.72
N ILE A 44 -5.03 -12.60 1.37
CA ILE A 44 -4.65 -11.95 0.11
C ILE A 44 -5.19 -12.74 -1.09
N ARG A 45 -5.01 -14.06 -1.12
CA ARG A 45 -5.51 -14.91 -2.20
C ARG A 45 -7.03 -14.94 -2.26
N ALA A 46 -7.71 -15.02 -1.12
CA ALA A 46 -9.17 -15.00 -1.08
C ALA A 46 -9.73 -13.69 -1.66
N PHE A 47 -9.13 -12.55 -1.31
CA PHE A 47 -9.48 -11.25 -1.89
C PHE A 47 -9.19 -11.15 -3.38
N ALA A 48 -8.13 -11.80 -3.87
CA ALA A 48 -7.81 -11.82 -5.29
C ALA A 48 -8.78 -12.67 -6.14
N TYR A 49 -9.45 -13.66 -5.53
CA TYR A 49 -10.48 -14.47 -6.18
C TYR A 49 -11.89 -13.85 -6.14
N LEU A 50 -12.13 -12.89 -5.24
CA LEU A 50 -13.40 -12.21 -5.02
C LEU A 50 -13.68 -11.18 -6.13
#